data_AF-A0A1Q7P8U3-F1
#
_entry.id   AF-A0A1Q7P8U3-F1
#
_cell.length_a   1.000
_cell.length_b   1.000
_cell.length_c   1.000
_cell.angle_alpha   90.00
_cell.angle_beta   90.00
_cell.angle_gamma   90.00
#
_symmetry.space_group_name_H-M   'P 1'
#
loop_
_entity.id
_entity.type
_entity.pdbx_description
1 polymer ?
#
loop_
_entity_poly.entity_id
_entity_poly.type
_entity_poly.pdbx_seq_one_letter_code
_entity_poly.pdbx_strand_id
1 'polypeptide(L)' 'MNAVSQLRIYRIKEGRMEEWLAGWKRGVLPLRRKLGFRIEGAWEVRGKDTFVWILTYDGPEGFEARDAAYYA' A
#
# COMPACT_ATOMS: atom_id res chain seq x y z
N MET A 1 16.16 -3.40 -15.69
CA MET A 1 15.16 -2.65 -14.91
C MET A 1 15.15 -3.24 -13.52
N ASN A 2 15.39 -2.44 -12.47
CA ASN A 2 15.42 -2.92 -11.09
C ASN A 2 14.06 -2.68 -10.45
N ALA A 3 13.28 -3.75 -10.29
CA ALA A 3 12.05 -3.68 -9.51
C ALA A 3 12.40 -3.53 -8.03
N VAL A 4 11.73 -2.59 -7.36
CA VAL A 4 11.84 -2.40 -5.91
C VAL A 4 10.48 -2.70 -5.29
N SER A 5 10.49 -3.54 -4.27
CA SER A 5 9.30 -3.91 -3.50
C SER A 5 9.44 -3.42 -2.06
N GLN A 6 8.36 -2.89 -1.49
CA GLN A 6 8.29 -2.55 -0.08
C GLN A 6 7.21 -3.38 0.63
N LEU A 7 7.58 -3.97 1.76
CA LEU A 7 6.65 -4.51 2.73
C LEU A 7 6.25 -3.40 3.70
N ARG A 8 4.94 -3.17 3.85
CA ARG A 8 4.39 -2.17 4.77
C ARG A 8 3.47 -2.85 5.77
N ILE A 9 3.72 -2.59 7.05
CA ILE A 9 3.01 -3.18 8.19
C ILE A 9 2.47 -2.04 9.04
N TYR A 10 1.16 -2.03 9.27
CA TYR A 10 0.48 -1.01 10.07
C TYR A 10 -0.23 -1.62 11.26
N ARG A 11 -0.11 -0.96 12.42
CA ARG A 11 -1.00 -1.18 13.56
C ARG A 11 -2.21 -0.27 13.39
N ILE A 12 -3.38 -0.88 13.24
CA ILE A 12 -4.65 -0.18 13.08
C ILE A 12 -5.24 0.11 14.46
N LYS A 13 -6.02 1.18 14.56
CA LYS A 13 -6.76 1.46 15.79
C LYS A 13 -7.78 0.34 16.05
N GLU A 14 -7.87 -0.09 17.31
CA GLU A 14 -8.79 -1.14 17.74
C GLU A 14 -10.23 -0.84 17.29
N GLY A 15 -10.91 -1.86 16.76
CA GLY A 15 -12.28 -1.76 16.24
C GLY A 15 -12.44 -0.97 14.94
N ARG A 16 -11.34 -0.50 14.31
CA ARG A 16 -11.39 0.32 13.08
C ARG A 16 -10.89 -0.40 11.82
N MET A 17 -10.63 -1.72 11.88
CA MET A 17 -10.12 -2.48 10.73
C MET A 17 -11.05 -2.41 9.52
N GLU A 18 -12.36 -2.58 9.71
CA GLU A 18 -13.32 -2.56 8.60
C GLU A 18 -13.33 -1.20 7.89
N GLU A 19 -13.43 -0.11 8.65
CA GLU A 19 -13.36 1.25 8.12
C GLU A 19 -12.02 1.53 7.42
N TRP A 20 -10.91 1.09 8.03
CA TRP A 20 -9.58 1.18 7.46
C TRP A 20 -9.51 0.50 6.10
N LEU A 21 -9.99 -0.74 5.98
CA LEU A 21 -10.00 -1.50 4.74
C LEU A 21 -10.88 -0.83 3.68
N ALA A 22 -12.04 -0.30 4.06
CA ALA A 22 -12.93 0.41 3.15
C ALA A 22 -12.27 1.69 2.60
N GLY A 23 -11.64 2.48 3.47
CA GLY A 23 -10.89 3.69 3.09
C GLY A 23 -9.69 3.37 2.19
N TRP A 24 -8.91 2.34 2.56
CA TRP A 24 -7.76 1.91 1.78
C TRP A 24 -8.16 1.42 0.38
N LYS A 25 -9.21 0.60 0.26
CA LYS A 25 -9.72 0.09 -1.03
C LYS A 25 -10.26 1.22 -1.93
N ARG A 26 -10.92 2.22 -1.35
CA ARG A 26 -11.51 3.34 -2.10
C ARG A 26 -10.51 4.42 -2.49
N GLY A 27 -9.50 4.67 -1.66
CA GLY A 27 -8.54 5.77 -1.85
C GLY A 27 -7.15 5.29 -2.24
N VAL A 28 -6.47 4.63 -1.29
CA VAL A 28 -5.04 4.29 -1.41
C VAL A 28 -4.78 3.36 -2.58
N LEU A 29 -5.51 2.25 -2.68
CA LEU A 29 -5.34 1.24 -3.72
C LEU A 29 -5.41 1.80 -5.15
N PRO A 30 -6.51 2.48 -5.56
CA PRO A 30 -6.61 3.00 -6.92
C PRO A 30 -5.59 4.11 -7.19
N LEU A 31 -5.27 4.96 -6.23
CA LEU A 31 -4.26 6.01 -6.41
C LEU A 31 -2.86 5.41 -6.63
N ARG A 32 -2.47 4.40 -5.85
CA ARG A 32 -1.20 3.69 -6.02
C ARG A 32 -1.10 3.03 -7.39
N ARG A 33 -2.18 2.38 -7.85
CA ARG A 33 -2.24 1.79 -9.21
C ARG A 33 -2.15 2.85 -10.31
N LYS A 34 -2.84 3.99 -10.16
CA LYS A 34 -2.75 5.12 -11.11
C LYS A 34 -1.32 5.67 -11.20
N LEU A 35 -0.57 5.61 -10.11
CA LEU A 35 0.84 5.98 -10.09
C LEU A 35 1.77 4.86 -10.61
N GLY A 36 1.24 3.75 -11.13
CA GLY A 36 2.05 2.69 -11.73
C GLY A 36 2.62 1.69 -10.73
N PHE A 37 2.24 1.75 -9.45
CA PHE A 37 2.60 0.69 -8.50
C PHE A 37 1.78 -0.57 -8.75
N ARG A 38 2.44 -1.72 -8.72
CA ARG A 38 1.78 -3.02 -8.57
C ARG A 38 1.53 -3.27 -7.08
N ILE A 39 0.34 -3.75 -6.75
CA ILE A 39 0.02 -4.22 -5.40
C ILE A 39 0.07 -5.74 -5.44
N GLU A 40 1.14 -6.31 -4.90
CA GLU A 40 1.39 -7.76 -4.92
C GLU A 40 0.45 -8.50 -3.96
N GLY A 41 0.02 -7.82 -2.89
CA GLY A 41 -1.03 -8.31 -2.01
C GLY A 41 -1.26 -7.41 -0.80
N ALA A 42 -2.41 -7.60 -0.16
CA ALA A 42 -2.83 -6.88 1.04
C ALA A 42 -3.70 -7.80 1.92
N TRP A 43 -3.40 -7.84 3.22
CA TRP A 43 -4.03 -8.76 4.17
C TRP A 43 -4.24 -8.07 5.51
N GLU A 44 -5.35 -8.39 6.17
CA GLU A 44 -5.49 -8.21 7.61
C GLU A 44 -4.96 -9.47 8.34
N VAL A 45 -4.41 -9.28 9.53
CA VAL A 45 -4.06 -10.41 10.41
C VAL A 45 -5.25 -10.66 11.33
N ARG A 46 -5.99 -11.75 11.07
CA ARG A 46 -7.19 -12.10 11.86
C ARG A 46 -6.88 -12.14 13.36
N GLY A 47 -7.77 -11.55 14.15
CA GLY A 47 -7.61 -11.45 15.61
C GLY A 47 -6.55 -10.45 16.06
N LYS A 48 -5.97 -9.65 15.15
CA LYS A 48 -5.04 -8.56 15.48
C LYS A 48 -5.44 -7.30 14.71
N ASP A 49 -5.19 -6.13 15.31
CA ASP A 49 -5.29 -4.85 14.60
C ASP A 49 -4.09 -4.61 13.68
N THR A 50 -3.75 -5.56 12.81
CA THR A 50 -2.57 -5.46 11.93
C THR A 50 -2.98 -5.62 10.48
N PHE A 51 -2.59 -4.64 9.66
CA PHE A 51 -2.73 -4.66 8.21
C PHE A 51 -1.35 -4.71 7.56
N VAL A 52 -1.18 -5.60 6.58
CA VAL A 52 0.07 -5.85 5.88
C VAL A 52 -0.17 -5.78 4.38
N TRP A 53 0.72 -5.14 3.64
CA TRP A 53 0.65 -5.10 2.19
C TRP A 53 2.03 -4.95 1.56
N ILE A 54 2.13 -5.36 0.30
CA ILE A 54 3.34 -5.25 -0.52
C ILE A 54 2.99 -4.48 -1.78
N LEU A 55 3.83 -3.50 -2.10
CA LEU A 55 3.77 -2.77 -3.37
C LEU A 55 5.14 -2.76 -4.04
N THR A 56 5.11 -2.82 -5.36
CA THR A 56 6.29 -2.90 -6.21
C THR A 56 6.24 -1.83 -7.28
N TYR A 57 7.39 -1.23 -7.56
CA TYR A 57 7.60 -0.32 -8.68
C TYR A 57 8.83 -0.73 -9.46
N ASP A 58 8.70 -0.80 -10.79
CA ASP A 58 9.75 -1.16 -11.73
C ASP A 58 9.93 -0.12 -12.86
N GLY A 59 9.30 1.05 -12.72
CA GLY A 59 9.43 2.17 -13.66
C GLY A 59 10.78 2.90 -13.56
N PRO A 60 11.17 3.62 -14.62
CA PRO A 60 12.48 4.25 -14.74
C PRO A 60 12.76 5.36 -13.73
N GLU A 61 11.72 5.97 -13.14
CA GLU A 61 11.81 7.04 -12.15
C GLU A 61 12.33 6.53 -10.79
N GLY A 62 12.32 5.22 -10.57
CA GLY A 62 12.67 4.62 -9.28
C GLY A 62 11.55 4.74 -8.25
N PHE A 63 11.59 3.86 -7.25
CA PHE A 63 10.52 3.74 -6.26
C PHE A 63 10.34 5.02 -5.44
N GLU A 64 11.44 5.62 -4.95
CA GLU A 64 11.38 6.78 -4.04
C GLU A 64 10.75 8.00 -4.71
N ALA A 65 11.16 8.32 -5.94
CA ALA A 65 10.60 9.45 -6.67
C ALA A 65 9.09 9.25 -6.93
N ARG A 66 8.68 8.02 -7.24
CA ARG A 66 7.26 7.70 -7.46
C ARG A 66 6.46 7.69 -6.17
N ASP A 67 7.05 7.26 -5.05
CA ASP A 67 6.42 7.29 -3.74
C ASP A 67 6.25 8.74 -3.27
N ALA A 68 7.22 9.62 -3.50
CA ALA A 68 7.10 11.04 -3.22
C ALA A 68 5.93 11.69 -3.99
N ALA A 69 5.74 11.33 -5.27
CA ALA A 69 4.61 11.81 -6.08
C ALA A 69 3.22 11.37 -5.55
N TYR A 70 3.16 10.35 -4.69
CA TYR A 70 1.92 9.97 -3.99
C TYR A 70 1.60 10.90 -2.81
N TYR A 71 2.61 11.51 -2.20
CA TYR A 71 2.48 12.38 -1.01
C TYR A 71 2.45 13.88 -1.34
N ALA A 72 2.63 14.26 -2.60
CA ALA A 72 2.50 15.62 -3.10
C ALA A 72 1.03 16.00 -3.33
#